data_AF-A0A7C0Y0V0-F1
#
_entry.id   AF-A0A7C0Y0V0-F1
#
_cell.length_a   1.000
_cell.length_b   1.000
_cell.length_c   1.000
_cell.angle_alpha   90.00
_cell.angle_beta   90.00
_cell.angle_gamma   90.00
#
_symmetry.space_group_name_H-M   'P 1'
#
loop_
_entity.id
_entity.type
_entity.pdbx_description
1 polymer ?
#
loop_
_entity_poly.entity_id
_entity_poly.type
_entity_poly.pdbx_seq_one_letter_code
_entity_poly.pdbx_strand_id
1 'polypeptide(L)'
;MIMDMTTRMFKEEGWIRKICKVCGKSFWTLDPDRETCGDPPCDEYEFIGKPGIPKKYTLEEMREKFLSFFERKGHGRVKRYPVLPRWRDDVLLVGASIMDFQPWVISGEADPPANPLTISQPSIRFTDIDNVGITGRHFTIFEMMAHHAFNYPEKPIYWMDETVEYAYEFFTKDLGMKGEDITFKENPWAGGGNAGPAFEVLYRGLEVATLVFMQYKLAPPDADPSQVVEIKGDKYVPMDTRVVDTGYGLERLVWMSQGTPTAYDAVLDYVIDPLKKMAGIEKIDNRILMENSKLA
;
A
#
# COMPACT_ATOMS: atom_id res chain seq x y z
N MET A 1 -0.80 -23.26 -9.41
CA MET A 1 -1.87 -22.60 -10.20
C MET A 1 -1.71 -21.10 -10.01
N ILE A 2 -1.57 -20.33 -11.09
CA ILE A 2 -1.67 -18.86 -11.00
C ILE A 2 -3.13 -18.56 -10.66
N MET A 3 -3.35 -17.87 -9.56
CA MET A 3 -4.70 -17.59 -9.09
C MET A 3 -5.33 -16.50 -9.97
N ASP A 4 -6.59 -16.68 -10.37
CA ASP A 4 -7.30 -15.69 -11.18
C ASP A 4 -7.51 -14.42 -10.35
N MET A 5 -6.87 -13.33 -10.77
CA MET A 5 -6.97 -12.00 -10.16
C MET A 5 -7.96 -11.09 -10.91
N THR A 6 -8.81 -11.64 -11.76
CA THR A 6 -9.80 -10.83 -12.48
C THR A 6 -10.89 -10.34 -11.54
N THR A 7 -11.22 -9.05 -11.61
CA THR A 7 -12.30 -8.41 -10.83
C THR A 7 -13.45 -7.96 -11.73
N ARG A 8 -14.59 -7.64 -11.12
CA ARG A 8 -15.77 -7.04 -11.78
C ARG A 8 -15.39 -5.75 -12.52
N MET A 9 -14.75 -4.80 -11.82
CA MET A 9 -14.28 -3.55 -12.41
C MET A 9 -13.38 -3.78 -13.64
N PHE A 10 -12.47 -4.77 -13.57
CA PHE A 10 -11.59 -5.04 -14.70
C PHE A 10 -12.35 -5.55 -15.94
N LYS A 11 -13.37 -6.39 -15.74
CA LYS A 11 -14.20 -6.91 -16.83
C LYS A 11 -15.13 -5.86 -17.42
N GLU A 12 -15.74 -5.04 -16.57
CA GLU A 12 -16.83 -4.14 -16.96
C GLU A 12 -16.34 -2.79 -17.46
N GLU A 13 -15.19 -2.30 -16.98
CA GLU A 13 -14.66 -0.97 -17.33
C GLU A 13 -13.53 -0.99 -18.38
N GLY A 14 -13.33 -2.14 -19.04
CA GLY A 14 -12.39 -2.24 -20.18
C GLY A 14 -10.92 -2.30 -19.79
N TRP A 15 -10.59 -2.76 -18.58
CA TRP A 15 -9.19 -2.98 -18.19
C TRP A 15 -8.60 -4.16 -18.97
N ILE A 16 -7.34 -4.00 -19.37
CA ILE A 16 -6.61 -4.99 -20.16
C ILE A 16 -5.52 -5.59 -19.28
N ARG A 17 -5.54 -6.92 -19.12
CA ARG A 17 -4.44 -7.65 -18.49
C ARG A 17 -3.28 -7.79 -19.46
N LYS A 18 -2.11 -7.27 -19.10
CA LYS A 18 -0.87 -7.33 -19.88
C LYS A 18 0.24 -8.00 -19.08
N ILE A 19 1.33 -8.36 -19.77
CA ILE A 19 2.59 -8.81 -19.17
C ILE A 19 3.61 -7.72 -19.40
N CYS A 20 4.24 -7.22 -18.34
CA CYS A 20 5.25 -6.17 -18.44
C CYS A 20 6.45 -6.66 -19.23
N LYS A 21 6.84 -5.94 -20.29
CA LYS A 21 7.99 -6.30 -21.14
C LYS A 21 9.34 -6.27 -20.43
N VAL A 22 9.44 -5.62 -19.27
CA VAL A 22 10.69 -5.46 -18.51
C VAL A 22 10.81 -6.52 -17.42
N CYS A 23 9.86 -6.59 -16.48
CA CYS A 23 9.93 -7.53 -15.34
C CYS A 23 9.18 -8.85 -15.54
N GLY A 24 8.40 -9.00 -16.62
CA GLY A 24 7.61 -10.20 -16.90
C GLY A 24 6.40 -10.42 -15.97
N LYS A 25 6.12 -9.52 -15.02
CA LYS A 25 4.95 -9.61 -14.14
C LYS A 25 3.69 -9.15 -14.86
N SER A 26 2.55 -9.75 -14.49
CA SER A 26 1.25 -9.37 -15.01
C SER A 26 0.73 -8.09 -14.34
N PHE A 27 0.03 -7.26 -15.09
CA PHE A 27 -0.60 -6.03 -14.59
C PHE A 27 -1.85 -5.70 -15.39
N TRP A 28 -2.71 -4.87 -14.83
CA TRP A 28 -3.92 -4.37 -15.45
C TRP A 28 -3.78 -2.88 -15.75
N THR A 29 -4.25 -2.45 -16.92
CA THR A 29 -4.20 -1.05 -17.38
C THR A 29 -5.43 -0.71 -18.22
N LEU A 30 -5.86 0.56 -18.19
CA LEU A 30 -6.84 1.12 -19.13
C LEU A 30 -6.17 1.63 -20.42
N ASP A 31 -4.88 1.95 -20.37
CA ASP A 31 -4.11 2.39 -21.53
C ASP A 31 -3.78 1.20 -22.45
N PRO A 32 -4.31 1.16 -23.69
CA PRO A 32 -4.04 0.08 -24.65
C PRO A 32 -2.61 0.09 -25.19
N ASP A 33 -1.89 1.21 -25.09
CA ASP A 33 -0.52 1.36 -25.60
C ASP A 33 0.54 1.12 -24.52
N ARG A 34 0.15 1.04 -23.24
CA ARG A 34 1.08 0.79 -22.13
C ARG A 34 1.66 -0.63 -22.18
N GLU A 35 2.98 -0.74 -22.21
CA GLU A 35 3.71 -2.04 -22.26
C GLU A 35 4.46 -2.39 -20.96
N THR A 36 4.46 -1.48 -19.98
CA THR A 36 5.19 -1.61 -18.71
C THR A 36 4.26 -1.46 -17.51
N CYS A 37 4.62 -2.08 -16.38
CA CYS A 37 3.73 -2.19 -15.24
C CYS A 37 3.50 -0.90 -14.45
N GLY A 38 4.36 0.12 -14.56
CA GLY A 38 4.25 1.36 -13.79
C GLY A 38 5.13 1.42 -12.54
N ASP A 39 5.96 0.41 -12.30
CA ASP A 39 6.83 0.27 -11.12
C ASP A 39 8.32 0.33 -11.51
N PRO A 40 9.21 0.97 -10.74
CA PRO A 40 10.63 0.94 -11.02
C PRO A 40 11.18 -0.49 -10.87
N PRO A 41 12.15 -0.91 -11.72
CA PRO A 41 12.84 -0.13 -12.75
C PRO A 41 12.12 -0.14 -14.13
N CYS A 42 10.86 -0.57 -14.21
CA CYS A 42 10.13 -0.65 -15.48
C CYS A 42 9.66 0.71 -15.99
N ASP A 43 9.35 1.62 -15.07
CA ASP A 43 8.93 3.00 -15.32
C ASP A 43 9.67 3.93 -14.34
N GLU A 44 9.88 5.19 -14.74
CA GLU A 44 10.51 6.23 -13.91
C GLU A 44 9.47 7.09 -13.18
N TYR A 45 9.89 7.85 -12.17
CA TYR A 45 9.02 8.83 -11.52
C TYR A 45 8.75 10.04 -12.42
N GLU A 46 7.49 10.17 -12.83
CA GLU A 46 7.04 11.26 -13.72
C GLU A 46 6.50 12.48 -12.96
N PHE A 47 6.26 12.35 -11.65
CA PHE A 47 5.57 13.36 -10.85
C PHE A 47 6.51 14.38 -10.18
N ILE A 48 7.82 14.12 -10.17
CA ILE A 48 8.83 15.00 -9.56
C ILE A 48 8.96 16.27 -10.43
N GLY A 49 8.62 17.43 -9.85
CA GLY A 49 8.48 18.71 -10.55
C GLY A 49 7.15 18.89 -11.28
N LYS A 50 6.30 17.86 -11.34
CA LYS A 50 4.99 17.86 -12.02
C LYS A 50 3.99 17.02 -11.22
N PRO A 51 3.37 17.56 -10.16
CA PRO A 51 2.50 16.79 -9.28
C PRO A 51 1.45 15.96 -10.03
N GLY A 52 1.29 14.71 -9.60
CA GLY A 52 0.32 13.78 -10.17
C GLY A 52 -1.10 13.97 -9.62
N ILE A 53 -1.22 14.63 -8.47
CA ILE A 53 -2.50 15.03 -7.88
C ILE A 53 -2.66 16.55 -8.08
N PRO A 54 -3.81 17.04 -8.60
CA PRO A 54 -4.00 18.44 -8.99
C PRO A 54 -3.98 19.42 -7.81
N LYS A 55 -4.41 18.97 -6.62
CA LYS A 55 -4.37 19.76 -5.39
C LYS A 55 -3.22 19.27 -4.52
N LYS A 56 -2.45 20.21 -3.95
CA LYS A 56 -1.44 19.93 -2.92
C LYS A 56 -2.12 19.61 -1.59
N TYR A 57 -1.60 18.61 -0.89
CA TYR A 57 -2.07 18.21 0.43
C TYR A 57 -0.94 18.24 1.45
N THR A 58 -1.30 18.58 2.68
CA THR A 58 -0.50 18.28 3.88
C THR A 58 -0.77 16.85 4.36
N LEU A 59 0.04 16.33 5.29
CA LEU A 59 -0.21 15.05 5.95
C LEU A 59 -1.59 15.00 6.63
N GLU A 60 -1.99 16.09 7.29
CA GLU A 60 -3.28 16.18 7.98
C GLU A 60 -4.45 16.11 6.99
N GLU A 61 -4.42 16.92 5.93
CA GLU A 61 -5.50 16.93 4.94
C GLU A 61 -5.60 15.62 4.17
N MET A 62 -4.47 15.01 3.78
CA MET A 62 -4.49 13.72 3.06
C MET A 62 -5.01 12.60 3.95
N ARG A 63 -4.59 12.55 5.22
CA ARG A 63 -5.08 11.59 6.21
C ARG A 63 -6.58 11.72 6.42
N GLU A 64 -7.05 12.94 6.65
CA GLU A 64 -8.48 13.18 6.87
C GLU A 64 -9.30 12.84 5.63
N LYS A 65 -8.79 13.17 4.43
CA LYS A 65 -9.46 12.87 3.18
C LYS A 65 -9.64 11.36 2.95
N PHE A 66 -8.63 10.56 3.25
CA PHE A 66 -8.71 9.10 3.18
C PHE A 66 -9.73 8.55 4.19
N LEU A 67 -9.61 8.93 5.46
CA LEU A 67 -10.48 8.41 6.53
C LEU A 67 -11.94 8.80 6.29
N SER A 68 -12.20 10.07 5.98
CA SER A 68 -13.53 10.57 5.63
C SER A 68 -14.11 9.88 4.38
N PHE A 69 -13.30 9.49 3.39
CA PHE A 69 -13.77 8.75 2.23
C PHE A 69 -14.35 7.40 2.64
N PHE A 70 -13.61 6.61 3.41
CA PHE A 70 -14.05 5.30 3.86
C PHE A 70 -15.18 5.36 4.90
N GLU A 71 -15.23 6.39 5.75
CA GLU A 71 -16.38 6.65 6.63
C GLU A 71 -17.68 6.83 5.82
N ARG A 72 -17.63 7.56 4.69
CA ARG A 72 -18.78 7.71 3.77
C ARG A 72 -19.16 6.40 3.07
N LYS A 73 -18.25 5.43 2.98
CA LYS A 73 -18.49 4.08 2.45
C LYS A 73 -18.98 3.09 3.50
N GLY A 74 -19.17 3.54 4.74
CA GLY A 74 -19.69 2.72 5.85
C GLY A 74 -18.62 2.02 6.67
N HIS A 75 -17.33 2.33 6.47
CA HIS A 75 -16.24 1.82 7.31
C HIS A 75 -16.21 2.57 8.65
N GLY A 76 -16.09 1.83 9.75
CA GLY A 76 -15.86 2.44 11.05
C GLY A 76 -14.43 2.98 11.17
N ARG A 77 -14.29 4.27 11.49
CA ARG A 77 -12.97 4.88 11.75
C ARG A 77 -12.40 4.42 13.08
N VAL A 78 -11.22 3.81 13.04
CA VAL A 78 -10.51 3.28 14.21
C VAL A 78 -9.33 4.18 14.54
N LYS A 79 -9.07 4.36 15.85
CA LYS A 79 -7.90 5.10 16.32
C LYS A 79 -6.63 4.29 16.08
N ARG A 80 -5.53 4.99 15.77
CA ARG A 80 -4.21 4.38 15.63
C ARG A 80 -3.76 3.64 16.89
N TYR A 81 -3.10 2.52 16.70
CA TYR A 81 -2.48 1.69 17.72
C TYR A 81 -1.05 2.18 18.02
N PRO A 82 -0.49 1.86 19.21
CA PRO A 82 0.91 2.15 19.49
C PRO A 82 1.84 1.34 18.58
N VAL A 83 2.96 1.93 18.18
CA VAL A 83 4.00 1.24 17.38
C VAL A 83 4.66 0.08 18.12
N LEU A 84 4.52 0.02 19.45
CA LEU A 84 4.96 -1.09 20.28
C LEU A 84 3.76 -2.01 20.54
N PRO A 85 3.70 -3.20 19.93
CA PRO A 85 2.58 -4.11 20.07
C PRO A 85 2.50 -4.63 21.51
N ARG A 86 1.40 -4.31 22.20
CA ARG A 86 1.12 -4.83 23.56
C ARG A 86 0.19 -6.04 23.56
N TRP A 87 -0.41 -6.33 22.40
CA TRP A 87 -1.37 -7.41 22.21
C TRP A 87 -0.75 -8.69 21.67
N ARG A 88 0.51 -8.67 21.23
CA ARG A 88 1.22 -9.82 20.64
C ARG A 88 2.70 -9.77 21.03
N ASP A 89 3.37 -10.92 20.98
CA ASP A 89 4.74 -11.12 21.47
C ASP A 89 5.71 -11.68 20.40
N ASP A 90 5.24 -11.84 19.16
CA ASP A 90 5.98 -12.43 18.04
C ASP A 90 6.67 -11.40 17.12
N VAL A 91 6.35 -10.10 17.26
CA VAL A 91 6.98 -9.01 16.51
C VAL A 91 7.41 -7.86 17.43
N LEU A 92 8.50 -7.18 17.08
CA LEU A 92 9.07 -6.10 17.90
C LEU A 92 8.27 -4.79 17.80
N LEU A 93 7.82 -4.44 16.59
CA LEU A 93 7.17 -3.17 16.26
C LEU A 93 6.08 -3.40 15.22
N VAL A 94 5.07 -2.52 15.21
CA VAL A 94 4.03 -2.48 14.17
C VAL A 94 4.67 -1.98 12.87
N GLY A 95 4.71 -2.82 11.84
CA GLY A 95 5.26 -2.51 10.51
C GLY A 95 4.22 -2.44 9.38
N ALA A 96 2.96 -2.74 9.67
CA ALA A 96 1.80 -2.63 8.78
C ALA A 96 0.52 -2.53 9.62
N SER A 97 -0.53 -1.91 9.07
CA SER A 97 -1.83 -1.73 9.77
C SER A 97 -2.48 -3.05 10.16
N ILE A 98 -2.34 -4.10 9.34
CA ILE A 98 -2.91 -5.43 9.64
C ILE A 98 -2.36 -6.06 10.94
N MET A 99 -1.15 -5.66 11.36
CA MET A 99 -0.52 -6.18 12.58
C MET A 99 -1.30 -5.80 13.85
N ASP A 100 -2.12 -4.76 13.79
CA ASP A 100 -3.00 -4.31 14.88
C ASP A 100 -4.09 -5.34 15.21
N PHE A 101 -4.45 -6.19 14.23
CA PHE A 101 -5.56 -7.13 14.30
C PHE A 101 -5.06 -8.60 14.35
N GLN A 102 -3.77 -8.82 14.15
CA GLN A 102 -3.13 -10.13 14.28
C GLN A 102 -2.71 -10.42 15.75
N PRO A 103 -2.79 -11.68 16.21
CA PRO A 103 -3.48 -12.82 15.57
C PRO A 103 -4.97 -12.91 15.95
N TRP A 104 -5.40 -12.21 17.00
CA TRP A 104 -6.67 -12.47 17.71
C TRP A 104 -7.93 -12.17 16.88
N VAL A 105 -7.94 -11.10 16.09
CA VAL A 105 -9.12 -10.76 15.28
C VAL A 105 -9.25 -11.72 14.11
N ILE A 106 -8.11 -12.06 13.49
CA ILE A 106 -8.07 -12.94 12.33
C ILE A 106 -8.48 -14.37 12.71
N SER A 107 -8.05 -14.86 13.87
CA SER A 107 -8.46 -16.16 14.43
C SER A 107 -9.92 -16.18 14.91
N GLY A 108 -10.51 -15.01 15.19
CA GLY A 108 -11.87 -14.88 15.73
C GLY A 108 -11.94 -14.96 17.26
N GLU A 109 -10.79 -14.98 17.95
CA GLU A 109 -10.72 -14.91 19.41
C GLU A 109 -11.06 -13.52 19.97
N ALA A 110 -10.93 -12.48 19.13
CA ALA A 110 -11.35 -11.13 19.42
C ALA A 110 -12.20 -10.55 18.27
N ASP A 111 -13.15 -9.67 18.60
CA ASP A 111 -13.91 -8.95 17.59
C ASP A 111 -13.07 -7.80 16.99
N PRO A 112 -13.19 -7.51 15.68
CA PRO A 112 -12.62 -6.30 15.11
C PRO A 112 -13.32 -5.06 15.70
N PRO A 113 -12.61 -3.93 15.92
CA PRO A 113 -13.23 -2.71 16.48
C PRO A 113 -14.38 -2.14 15.64
N ALA A 114 -14.35 -2.38 14.33
CA ALA A 114 -15.44 -2.17 13.38
C ALA A 114 -15.25 -3.14 12.20
N ASN A 115 -16.30 -3.46 11.45
CA ASN A 115 -16.17 -4.30 10.26
C ASN A 115 -17.19 -3.89 9.18
N PRO A 116 -16.75 -3.29 8.06
CA PRO A 116 -15.37 -2.98 7.73
C PRO A 116 -14.84 -1.77 8.52
N LEU A 117 -13.51 -1.59 8.56
CA LEU A 117 -12.87 -0.49 9.29
C LEU A 117 -11.90 0.32 8.43
N THR A 118 -11.63 1.56 8.83
CA THR A 118 -10.56 2.40 8.25
C THR A 118 -9.68 3.01 9.33
N ILE A 119 -8.38 3.12 9.07
CA ILE A 119 -7.36 3.55 10.04
C ILE A 119 -6.19 4.24 9.32
N SER A 120 -5.46 5.10 10.05
CA SER A 120 -4.13 5.58 9.66
C SER A 120 -3.14 5.12 10.72
N GLN A 121 -2.36 4.08 10.43
CA GLN A 121 -1.50 3.42 11.40
C GLN A 121 -0.02 3.78 11.19
N PRO A 122 0.62 4.47 12.15
CA PRO A 122 2.07 4.61 12.14
C PRO A 122 2.75 3.24 12.17
N SER A 123 3.64 3.03 11.22
CA SER A 123 4.35 1.78 10.98
C SER A 123 5.85 2.04 10.97
N ILE A 124 6.62 1.15 11.58
CA ILE A 124 8.08 1.23 11.63
C ILE A 124 8.69 0.03 10.90
N ARG A 125 9.65 0.31 10.01
CA ARG A 125 10.45 -0.70 9.30
C ARG A 125 11.92 -0.35 9.37
N PHE A 126 12.74 -1.33 9.74
CA PHE A 126 14.20 -1.22 9.75
C PHE A 126 14.85 -1.95 8.57
N THR A 127 14.07 -2.73 7.81
CA THR A 127 14.56 -3.47 6.63
C THR A 127 15.15 -2.56 5.56
N ASP A 128 14.62 -1.34 5.46
CA ASP A 128 15.02 -0.37 4.44
C ASP A 128 15.83 0.80 5.02
N ILE A 129 16.40 0.64 6.23
CA ILE A 129 17.11 1.74 6.90
C ILE A 129 18.29 2.27 6.08
N ASP A 130 19.01 1.40 5.39
CA ASP A 130 20.14 1.78 4.52
C ASP A 130 19.68 2.62 3.31
N ASN A 131 18.40 2.55 2.93
CA ASN A 131 17.84 3.32 1.83
C ASN A 131 17.34 4.71 2.26
N VAL A 132 17.19 4.96 3.57
CA VAL A 132 16.66 6.20 4.13
C VAL A 132 17.66 7.33 3.91
N GLY A 133 17.19 8.43 3.33
CA GLY A 133 18.03 9.57 2.92
C GLY A 133 18.78 9.37 1.60
N ILE A 134 18.92 8.14 1.08
CA ILE A 134 19.61 7.85 -0.18
C ILE A 134 18.62 7.85 -1.35
N THR A 135 17.51 7.14 -1.21
CA THR A 135 16.55 6.86 -2.31
C THR A 135 15.43 7.89 -2.46
N GLY A 136 15.40 8.94 -1.63
CA GLY A 136 14.36 9.98 -1.68
C GLY A 136 12.96 9.57 -1.18
N ARG A 137 12.66 8.28 -0.99
CA ARG A 137 11.30 7.78 -0.71
C ARG A 137 11.13 6.89 0.52
N HIS A 138 12.21 6.30 1.05
CA HIS A 138 12.13 5.34 2.14
C HIS A 138 12.16 6.05 3.49
N PHE A 139 11.28 5.64 4.40
CA PHE A 139 11.23 6.11 5.77
C PHE A 139 11.37 4.93 6.72
N THR A 140 11.99 5.14 7.87
CA THR A 140 11.90 4.17 8.97
C THR A 140 10.53 4.20 9.63
N ILE A 141 9.91 5.37 9.73
CA ILE A 141 8.55 5.58 10.26
C ILE A 141 7.68 6.26 9.21
N PHE A 142 6.50 5.72 8.96
CA PHE A 142 5.53 6.25 8.01
C PHE A 142 4.12 5.90 8.47
N GLU A 143 3.09 6.54 7.92
CA GLU A 143 1.70 6.16 8.17
C GLU A 143 1.15 5.31 7.03
N MET A 144 0.76 4.08 7.38
CA MET A 144 -0.01 3.20 6.52
C MET A 144 -1.49 3.45 6.76
N MET A 145 -2.13 4.16 5.84
CA MET A 145 -3.58 4.27 5.81
C MET A 145 -4.17 2.99 5.24
N ALA A 146 -5.28 2.53 5.79
CA ALA A 146 -5.85 1.24 5.41
C ALA A 146 -7.36 1.22 5.57
N HIS A 147 -7.98 0.36 4.77
CA HIS A 147 -9.31 -0.16 5.01
C HIS A 147 -9.27 -1.69 5.06
N HIS A 148 -9.81 -2.26 6.14
CA HIS A 148 -9.81 -3.70 6.39
C HIS A 148 -11.23 -4.25 6.45
N ALA A 149 -11.39 -5.48 5.95
CA ALA A 149 -12.62 -6.24 6.08
C ALA A 149 -12.30 -7.69 6.46
N PHE A 150 -12.91 -8.16 7.55
CA PHE A 150 -12.73 -9.51 8.08
C PHE A 150 -13.93 -10.36 7.67
N ASN A 151 -13.74 -11.25 6.69
CA ASN A 151 -14.78 -12.09 6.12
C ASN A 151 -14.77 -13.45 6.82
N TYR A 152 -15.44 -13.51 7.96
CA TYR A 152 -15.71 -14.79 8.64
C TYR A 152 -16.65 -15.64 7.77
N PRO A 153 -16.58 -17.00 7.84
CA PRO A 153 -17.39 -17.88 7.00
C PRO A 153 -18.89 -17.56 6.99
N GLU A 154 -19.44 -17.15 8.14
CA GLU A 154 -20.87 -16.85 8.29
C GLU A 154 -21.23 -15.38 8.01
N LYS A 155 -20.23 -14.49 7.90
CA LYS A 155 -20.42 -13.04 7.82
C LYS A 155 -19.47 -12.42 6.78
N PRO A 156 -19.71 -12.65 5.47
CA PRO A 156 -18.97 -11.97 4.43
C PRO A 156 -19.30 -10.47 4.44
N ILE A 157 -18.28 -9.65 4.17
CA ILE A 157 -18.36 -8.18 4.13
C ILE A 157 -18.15 -7.70 2.69
N TYR A 158 -16.91 -7.80 2.18
CA TYR A 158 -16.56 -7.58 0.79
C TYR A 158 -15.19 -8.19 0.48
N TRP A 159 -14.86 -8.36 -0.81
CA TRP A 159 -13.62 -9.02 -1.24
C TRP A 159 -12.87 -8.22 -2.32
N MET A 160 -12.29 -8.91 -3.31
CA MET A 160 -11.43 -8.31 -4.33
C MET A 160 -12.14 -7.24 -5.15
N ASP A 161 -13.38 -7.48 -5.58
CA ASP A 161 -14.13 -6.58 -6.46
C ASP A 161 -14.32 -5.20 -5.82
N GLU A 162 -14.92 -5.14 -4.63
CA GLU A 162 -15.17 -3.86 -3.96
C GLU A 162 -13.87 -3.19 -3.51
N THR A 163 -12.82 -3.97 -3.20
CA THR A 163 -11.52 -3.42 -2.78
C THR A 163 -10.86 -2.64 -3.91
N VAL A 164 -10.84 -3.18 -5.13
CA VAL A 164 -10.26 -2.47 -6.28
C VAL A 164 -11.12 -1.28 -6.70
N GLU A 165 -12.45 -1.41 -6.59
CA GLU A 165 -13.40 -0.33 -6.88
C GLU A 165 -13.20 0.85 -5.90
N TYR A 166 -13.08 0.58 -4.60
CA TYR A 166 -12.80 1.63 -3.61
C TYR A 166 -11.45 2.30 -3.83
N ALA A 167 -10.40 1.52 -4.13
CA ALA A 167 -9.08 2.08 -4.42
C ALA A 167 -9.15 3.02 -5.63
N TYR A 168 -9.73 2.56 -6.73
CA TYR A 168 -9.84 3.32 -7.97
C TYR A 168 -10.72 4.57 -7.79
N GLU A 169 -11.85 4.46 -7.07
CA GLU A 169 -12.72 5.58 -6.78
C GLU A 169 -12.02 6.64 -5.91
N PHE A 170 -11.30 6.24 -4.85
CA PHE A 170 -10.55 7.17 -4.02
C PHE A 170 -9.51 7.95 -4.83
N PHE A 171 -8.71 7.25 -5.65
CA PHE A 171 -7.68 7.88 -6.46
C PHE A 171 -8.27 8.82 -7.52
N THR A 172 -9.31 8.39 -8.23
CA THR A 172 -9.85 9.16 -9.36
C THR A 172 -10.85 10.24 -8.93
N LYS A 173 -11.81 9.93 -8.05
CA LYS A 173 -12.89 10.85 -7.67
C LYS A 173 -12.48 11.78 -6.55
N ASP A 174 -11.82 11.26 -5.51
CA ASP A 174 -11.44 12.07 -4.36
C ASP A 174 -10.11 12.80 -4.60
N LEU A 175 -9.10 12.15 -5.16
CA LEU A 175 -7.80 12.78 -5.42
C LEU A 175 -7.66 13.40 -6.82
N GLY A 176 -8.51 13.06 -7.78
CA GLY A 176 -8.42 13.63 -9.14
C GLY A 176 -7.24 13.09 -9.95
N MET A 177 -6.72 11.91 -9.60
CA MET A 177 -5.72 11.21 -10.40
C MET A 177 -6.36 10.73 -11.71
N LYS A 178 -5.59 10.77 -12.80
CA LYS A 178 -6.05 10.27 -14.10
C LYS A 178 -6.14 8.75 -14.08
N GLY A 179 -7.33 8.20 -14.26
CA GLY A 179 -7.56 6.75 -14.21
C GLY A 179 -6.72 5.95 -15.21
N GLU A 180 -6.49 6.50 -16.41
CA GLU A 180 -5.69 5.87 -17.48
C GLU A 180 -4.21 5.64 -17.11
N ASP A 181 -3.66 6.42 -16.18
CA ASP A 181 -2.27 6.26 -15.71
C ASP A 181 -2.15 5.31 -14.50
N ILE A 182 -3.28 4.84 -13.94
CA ILE A 182 -3.27 3.89 -12.81
C ILE A 182 -3.11 2.48 -13.36
N THR A 183 -2.22 1.70 -12.75
CA THR A 183 -2.10 0.27 -13.03
C THR A 183 -2.23 -0.56 -11.76
N PHE A 184 -2.75 -1.78 -11.91
CA PHE A 184 -2.81 -2.78 -10.85
C PHE A 184 -1.89 -3.93 -11.21
N LYS A 185 -0.68 -3.97 -10.62
CA LYS A 185 0.31 -5.00 -10.86
C LYS A 185 0.08 -6.18 -9.91
N GLU A 186 0.00 -7.38 -10.47
CA GLU A 186 -0.19 -8.60 -9.70
C GLU A 186 1.10 -8.97 -8.96
N ASN A 187 1.04 -9.07 -7.63
CA ASN A 187 2.19 -9.37 -6.80
C ASN A 187 1.78 -10.14 -5.54
N PRO A 188 2.04 -11.47 -5.46
CA PRO A 188 1.74 -12.24 -4.26
C PRO A 188 2.42 -11.64 -3.02
N TRP A 189 1.67 -11.55 -1.93
CA TRP A 189 2.12 -10.99 -0.66
C TRP A 189 2.20 -12.08 0.42
N ALA A 190 3.18 -11.95 1.30
CA ALA A 190 3.38 -12.80 2.47
C ALA A 190 4.08 -12.00 3.58
N GLY A 191 3.65 -12.19 4.83
CA GLY A 191 4.22 -11.52 6.00
C GLY A 191 3.37 -11.71 7.27
N GLY A 192 4.01 -11.66 8.44
CA GLY A 192 3.30 -11.72 9.74
C GLY A 192 2.47 -12.99 9.96
N GLY A 193 2.84 -14.10 9.31
CA GLY A 193 2.13 -15.38 9.43
C GLY A 193 1.00 -15.61 8.42
N ASN A 194 0.74 -14.65 7.53
CA ASN A 194 -0.33 -14.71 6.54
C ASN A 194 0.15 -14.40 5.13
N ALA A 195 -0.60 -14.84 4.12
CA ALA A 195 -0.30 -14.62 2.71
C ALA A 195 -1.57 -14.58 1.83
N GLY A 196 -1.41 -14.07 0.62
CA GLY A 196 -2.48 -13.95 -0.36
C GLY A 196 -2.02 -13.35 -1.70
N PRO A 197 -2.86 -13.41 -2.75
CA PRO A 197 -2.64 -12.54 -3.91
C PRO A 197 -2.71 -11.07 -3.48
N ALA A 198 -2.04 -10.21 -4.22
CA ALA A 198 -2.18 -8.77 -4.01
C ALA A 198 -2.02 -8.00 -5.31
N PHE A 199 -2.54 -6.77 -5.30
CA PHE A 199 -2.20 -5.75 -6.27
C PHE A 199 -1.27 -4.71 -5.65
N GLU A 200 -0.20 -4.37 -6.36
CA GLU A 200 0.48 -3.09 -6.18
C GLU A 200 -0.23 -2.08 -7.10
N VAL A 201 -0.77 -1.01 -6.52
CA VAL A 201 -1.40 0.08 -7.27
C VAL A 201 -0.35 1.15 -7.55
N LEU A 202 -0.08 1.36 -8.83
CA LEU A 202 1.00 2.20 -9.30
C LEU A 202 0.43 3.42 -10.02
N TYR A 203 1.07 4.57 -9.85
CA TYR A 203 0.70 5.80 -10.51
C TYR A 203 1.93 6.67 -10.74
N ARG A 204 2.16 7.11 -11.99
CA ARG A 204 3.28 7.99 -12.36
C ARG A 204 4.65 7.45 -11.90
N GLY A 205 4.82 6.13 -11.97
CA GLY A 205 6.03 5.43 -11.58
C GLY A 205 6.11 5.06 -10.09
N LEU A 206 5.16 5.48 -9.24
CA LEU A 206 5.22 5.24 -7.79
C LEU A 206 4.12 4.28 -7.33
N GLU A 207 4.48 3.29 -6.52
CA GLU A 207 3.51 2.49 -5.77
C GLU A 207 2.84 3.34 -4.68
N VAL A 208 1.55 3.59 -4.86
CA VAL A 208 0.73 4.43 -3.96
C VAL A 208 -0.11 3.60 -3.00
N ALA A 209 -0.37 2.32 -3.31
CA ALA A 209 -1.05 1.40 -2.41
C ALA A 209 -0.73 -0.06 -2.72
N THR A 210 -0.95 -0.92 -1.72
CA THR A 210 -0.97 -2.37 -1.85
C THR A 210 -2.33 -2.90 -1.40
N LEU A 211 -2.95 -3.79 -2.18
CA LEU A 211 -4.25 -4.41 -1.90
C LEU A 211 -4.06 -5.92 -1.78
N VAL A 212 -3.89 -6.42 -0.56
CA VAL A 212 -3.65 -7.83 -0.24
C VAL A 212 -4.96 -8.53 0.14
N PHE A 213 -5.13 -9.74 -0.37
CA PHE A 213 -6.30 -10.57 -0.08
C PHE A 213 -5.87 -11.80 0.70
N MET A 214 -5.72 -11.66 2.01
CA MET A 214 -5.21 -12.70 2.89
C MET A 214 -6.19 -13.87 2.93
N GLN A 215 -5.70 -15.03 2.53
CA GLN A 215 -6.50 -16.27 2.48
C GLN A 215 -5.66 -17.51 2.83
N TYR A 216 -4.40 -17.29 3.22
CA TYR A 216 -3.45 -18.32 3.60
C TYR A 216 -2.78 -17.95 4.94
N LYS A 217 -2.62 -18.93 5.82
CA LYS A 217 -1.87 -18.84 7.10
C LYS A 217 -0.71 -19.83 7.08
N LEU A 218 0.34 -19.58 7.87
CA LEU A 218 1.48 -20.50 7.96
C LEU A 218 1.00 -21.94 8.24
N ALA A 219 1.53 -22.89 7.49
CA ALA A 219 1.19 -24.29 7.62
C ALA A 219 1.72 -24.83 8.95
N PRO A 220 0.89 -25.46 9.79
CA PRO A 220 1.39 -26.17 10.96
C PRO A 220 2.25 -27.38 10.53
N PRO A 221 3.12 -27.90 11.41
CA PRO A 221 4.02 -29.02 11.08
C PRO A 221 3.31 -30.29 10.59
N ASP A 222 2.06 -30.49 11.01
CA ASP A 222 1.20 -31.64 10.69
C ASP A 222 0.13 -31.32 9.62
N ALA A 223 0.28 -30.21 8.88
CA ALA A 223 -0.63 -29.83 7.82
C ALA A 223 -0.78 -30.93 6.75
N ASP A 224 -2.01 -31.13 6.27
CA ASP A 224 -2.29 -32.00 5.12
C ASP A 224 -1.49 -31.52 3.90
N PRO A 225 -0.54 -32.32 3.38
CA PRO A 225 0.30 -31.92 2.24
C PRO A 225 -0.49 -31.52 0.99
N SER A 226 -1.74 -32.00 0.83
CA SER A 226 -2.61 -31.64 -0.29
C SER A 226 -3.16 -30.21 -0.20
N GLN A 227 -3.15 -29.61 0.98
CA GLN A 227 -3.62 -28.24 1.24
C GLN A 227 -2.48 -27.22 1.30
N VAL A 228 -1.23 -27.67 1.33
CA VAL A 228 -0.07 -26.80 1.46
C VAL A 228 0.25 -26.11 0.13
N VAL A 229 0.39 -24.79 0.19
CA VAL A 229 0.91 -23.95 -0.89
C VAL A 229 2.22 -23.29 -0.47
N GLU A 230 3.16 -23.16 -1.41
CA GLU A 230 4.43 -22.46 -1.15
C GLU A 230 4.36 -21.04 -1.71
N ILE A 231 4.61 -20.04 -0.86
CA ILE A 231 4.58 -18.62 -1.23
C ILE A 231 5.86 -17.98 -0.67
N LYS A 232 6.71 -17.46 -1.55
CA LYS A 232 8.00 -16.83 -1.21
C LYS A 232 8.91 -17.72 -0.32
N GLY A 233 8.86 -19.04 -0.51
CA GLY A 233 9.69 -20.01 0.19
C GLY A 233 9.11 -20.57 1.49
N ASP A 234 8.00 -19.99 1.98
CA ASP A 234 7.29 -20.49 3.16
C ASP A 234 6.06 -21.32 2.77
N LYS A 235 5.67 -22.24 3.64
CA LYS A 235 4.51 -23.13 3.46
C LYS A 235 3.28 -22.55 4.16
N TYR A 236 2.16 -22.50 3.44
CA TYR A 236 0.89 -22.00 3.95
C TYR A 236 -0.26 -22.97 3.70
N VAL A 237 -1.31 -22.87 4.50
CA VAL A 237 -2.60 -23.55 4.32
C VAL A 237 -3.73 -22.52 4.24
N PRO A 238 -4.89 -22.86 3.63
CA PRO A 238 -6.04 -21.96 3.58
C PRO A 238 -6.49 -21.48 4.97
N MET A 239 -7.03 -20.27 5.01
CA MET A 239 -7.66 -19.68 6.18
C MET A 239 -9.19 -19.78 6.09
N ASP A 240 -9.83 -20.02 7.22
CA ASP A 240 -11.30 -19.98 7.32
C ASP A 240 -11.80 -18.53 7.19
N THR A 241 -11.12 -17.59 7.85
CA THR A 241 -11.39 -16.15 7.75
C THR A 241 -10.54 -15.54 6.65
N ARG A 242 -11.20 -15.00 5.62
CA ARG A 242 -10.54 -14.24 4.56
C ARG A 242 -10.47 -12.77 4.93
N VAL A 243 -9.34 -12.11 4.73
CA VAL A 243 -9.15 -10.71 5.17
C VAL A 243 -8.70 -9.82 4.01
N VAL A 244 -9.40 -8.69 3.84
CA VAL A 244 -8.92 -7.60 2.99
C VAL A 244 -7.90 -6.80 3.80
N ASP A 245 -6.66 -6.79 3.33
CA ASP A 245 -5.53 -6.10 3.91
C ASP A 245 -5.00 -5.06 2.92
N THR A 246 -5.32 -3.79 3.16
CA THR A 246 -4.85 -2.71 2.30
C THR A 246 -3.85 -1.83 3.01
N GLY A 247 -2.96 -1.22 2.25
CA GLY A 247 -1.99 -0.26 2.76
C GLY A 247 -1.72 0.84 1.75
N TYR A 248 -1.97 2.09 2.15
CA TYR A 248 -1.79 3.31 1.36
C TYR A 248 -0.77 4.19 2.09
N GLY A 249 0.36 4.46 1.46
CA GLY A 249 1.42 5.27 2.08
C GLY A 249 1.02 6.74 2.12
N LEU A 250 0.74 7.28 3.31
CA LEU A 250 0.35 8.69 3.49
C LEU A 250 1.41 9.64 2.92
N GLU A 251 2.67 9.41 3.27
CA GLU A 251 3.82 10.20 2.85
C GLU A 251 4.00 10.17 1.32
N ARG A 252 3.75 9.02 0.69
CA ARG A 252 3.83 8.87 -0.77
C ARG A 252 2.72 9.64 -1.47
N LEU A 253 1.49 9.61 -0.96
CA LEU A 253 0.37 10.37 -1.53
C LEU A 253 0.56 11.89 -1.36
N VAL A 254 1.09 12.32 -0.22
CA VAL A 254 1.46 13.73 -0.01
C VAL A 254 2.57 14.12 -0.99
N TRP A 255 3.61 13.29 -1.14
CA TRP A 255 4.69 13.53 -2.10
C TRP A 255 4.18 13.62 -3.54
N MET A 256 3.28 12.72 -3.95
CA MET A 256 2.62 12.74 -5.26
C MET A 256 1.84 14.05 -5.51
N SER A 257 1.28 14.63 -4.46
CA SER A 257 0.55 15.92 -4.52
C SER A 257 1.45 17.15 -4.55
N GLN A 258 2.66 17.05 -4.02
CA GLN A 258 3.59 18.17 -3.92
C GLN A 258 4.59 18.21 -5.08
N GLY A 259 4.98 17.04 -5.60
CA GLY A 259 5.98 16.91 -6.67
C GLY A 259 7.36 17.44 -6.28
N THR A 260 7.72 17.41 -5.00
CA THR A 260 9.03 17.84 -4.50
C THR A 260 10.15 16.87 -4.93
N PRO A 261 11.43 17.26 -4.85
CA PRO A 261 12.54 16.37 -5.20
C PRO A 261 12.54 15.06 -4.44
N THR A 262 12.28 15.10 -3.13
CA THR A 262 12.15 13.91 -2.27
C THR A 262 10.83 13.91 -1.52
N ALA A 263 10.42 12.74 -1.01
CA ALA A 263 9.30 12.63 -0.09
C ALA A 263 9.60 13.36 1.24
N TYR A 264 10.86 13.45 1.64
CA TYR A 264 11.26 14.15 2.86
C TYR A 264 10.96 15.65 2.75
N ASP A 265 11.19 16.26 1.59
CA ASP A 265 10.83 17.66 1.35
C ASP A 265 9.31 17.90 1.39
N ALA A 266 8.50 16.88 1.11
CA ALA A 266 7.04 16.98 1.16
C ALA A 266 6.47 16.80 2.59
N VAL A 267 7.22 16.14 3.47
CA VAL A 267 6.71 15.60 4.75
C VAL A 267 7.43 16.19 5.96
N LEU A 268 8.71 16.53 5.83
CA LEU A 268 9.64 16.87 6.92
C LEU A 268 10.33 18.22 6.70
N ASP A 269 9.81 19.09 5.83
CA ASP A 269 10.34 20.42 5.57
C ASP A 269 10.54 21.24 6.87
N TYR A 270 9.60 21.12 7.80
CA TYR A 270 9.63 21.73 9.13
C TYR A 270 10.83 21.31 10.00
N VAL A 271 11.52 20.22 9.66
CA VAL A 271 12.75 19.75 10.34
C VAL A 271 13.99 19.96 9.46
N ILE A 272 13.88 19.62 8.17
CA ILE A 272 15.01 19.64 7.23
C ILE A 272 15.54 21.06 7.03
N ASP A 273 14.66 22.05 6.88
CA ASP A 273 15.09 23.43 6.65
C ASP A 273 15.84 24.02 7.87
N PRO A 274 15.35 23.87 9.12
CA PRO A 274 16.13 24.21 10.30
C PRO A 274 17.48 23.49 10.39
N LEU A 275 17.53 22.19 10.12
CA LEU A 275 18.78 21.41 10.18
C LEU A 275 19.81 21.90 9.16
N LYS A 276 19.40 22.15 7.91
CA LYS A 276 20.27 22.69 6.86
C LYS A 276 20.86 24.04 7.27
N LYS A 277 20.04 24.91 7.85
CA LYS A 277 20.48 26.22 8.36
C LYS A 277 21.49 26.08 9.51
N MET A 278 21.23 25.18 10.46
CA MET A 278 22.10 24.94 11.61
C MET A 278 23.46 24.34 11.19
N ALA A 279 23.45 23.47 10.19
CA ALA A 279 24.67 22.83 9.67
C ALA A 279 25.44 23.72 8.67
N GLY A 280 24.93 24.91 8.33
CA GLY A 280 25.55 25.80 7.34
C GLY A 280 25.56 25.22 5.92
N ILE A 281 24.62 24.34 5.59
CA ILE A 281 24.51 23.73 4.27
C ILE A 281 23.87 24.74 3.31
N GLU A 282 24.64 25.17 2.31
CA GLU A 282 24.15 26.04 1.26
C GLU A 282 23.11 25.35 0.37
N LYS A 283 22.35 26.15 -0.36
CA LYS A 283 21.34 25.64 -1.29
C LYS A 283 22.06 24.94 -2.46
N ILE A 284 21.88 23.63 -2.58
CA ILE A 284 22.38 22.84 -3.71
C ILE A 284 21.42 22.92 -4.91
N ASP A 285 21.92 22.57 -6.09
CA ASP A 285 21.10 22.47 -7.30
C ASP A 285 20.04 21.36 -7.15
N ASN A 286 18.77 21.76 -7.10
CA ASN A 286 17.64 20.82 -6.95
C ASN A 286 17.60 19.76 -8.06
N ARG A 287 18.18 20.02 -9.24
CA ARG A 287 18.24 19.04 -10.32
C ARG A 287 18.97 17.77 -9.89
N ILE A 288 20.00 17.89 -9.03
CA ILE A 288 20.75 16.74 -8.51
C ILE A 288 19.82 15.84 -7.69
N LEU A 289 19.04 16.42 -6.78
CA LEU A 289 18.11 15.68 -5.92
C LEU A 289 16.96 15.06 -6.73
N MET A 290 16.46 15.76 -7.73
CA MET A 290 15.39 15.28 -8.61
C MET A 290 15.86 14.07 -9.42
N GLU A 291 17.02 14.15 -10.09
CA GLU A 291 17.55 13.05 -10.89
C GLU A 291 17.95 11.84 -10.02
N ASN A 292 18.55 12.07 -8.85
CA ASN A 292 18.81 10.99 -7.89
C ASN A 292 17.53 10.25 -7.50
N SER A 293 16.45 10.99 -7.19
CA SER A 293 15.20 10.38 -6.74
C SER A 293 14.47 9.64 -7.86
N LYS A 294 14.61 10.07 -9.13
CA LYS A 294 14.06 9.33 -10.28
C LYS A 294 14.79 8.01 -10.56
N LEU A 295 16.10 7.97 -10.30
CA LEU A 295 16.96 6.83 -10.61
C LEU A 295 17.07 5.80 -9.48
N ALA A 296 16.83 6.21 -8.23
CA ALA A 296 16.92 5.36 -7.04
C ALA A 296 15.64 4.55 -6.80
#